data_AF-A0A119HFM6-F1
#
_entry.id   AF-A0A119HFM6-F1
#
_cell.length_a   1.000
_cell.length_b   1.000
_cell.length_c   1.000
_cell.angle_alpha   90.00
_cell.angle_beta   90.00
_cell.angle_gamma   90.00
#
_symmetry.space_group_name_H-M   'P 1'
#
loop_
_entity.id
_entity.type
_entity.pdbx_description
1 polymer ?
#
loop_
_entity_poly.entity_id
_entity_poly.type
_entity_poly.pdbx_seq_one_letter_code
_entity_poly.pdbx_strand_id
1 'polypeptide(L)'
;MLTHSNRRFKLHNTLQHPVTIWLLALAITLLAGAANAAPPRTAADAGWSAHEPNRYVVSGVLRLNSDYNIVKPVHAIIEAKSDADAIVMLMKQVEHDWPDYGLISTLATPVPKVATCLSNL
;
A
#
# COMPACT_ATOMS: atom_id res chain seq x y z
N MET A 1 9.25 -39.67 82.35
CA MET A 1 10.01 -40.72 81.65
C MET A 1 10.87 -40.00 80.62
N LEU A 2 12.15 -39.74 80.96
CA LEU A 2 13.32 -40.34 80.30
C LEU A 2 13.44 -39.87 78.83
N THR A 3 14.49 -39.26 78.28
CA THR A 3 15.86 -38.92 78.70
C THR A 3 16.49 -38.15 77.52
N HIS A 4 17.64 -37.49 77.74
CA HIS A 4 18.71 -37.28 76.74
C HIS A 4 18.46 -36.25 75.60
N SER A 5 19.42 -35.46 75.13
CA SER A 5 20.85 -35.38 75.40
C SER A 5 21.39 -34.01 74.95
N ASN A 6 22.28 -33.46 75.78
CA ASN A 6 23.32 -32.50 75.43
C ASN A 6 24.00 -32.82 74.08
N ARG A 7 24.38 -31.78 73.32
CA ARG A 7 25.77 -31.25 73.30
C ARG A 7 25.91 -30.04 72.37
N ARG A 8 26.64 -29.05 72.91
CA ARG A 8 27.24 -27.89 72.24
C ARG A 8 28.17 -28.28 71.09
N PHE A 9 28.61 -27.22 70.40
CA PHE A 9 29.71 -27.06 69.44
C PHE A 9 29.23 -26.97 67.99
N LYS A 10 29.62 -25.99 67.17
CA LYS A 10 30.93 -25.34 67.07
C LYS A 10 30.76 -24.05 66.23
N LEU A 11 31.29 -22.92 66.70
CA LEU A 11 31.63 -21.77 65.85
C LEU A 11 32.91 -22.12 65.07
N HIS A 12 32.81 -22.25 63.75
CA HIS A 12 33.91 -22.21 62.77
C HIS A 12 33.29 -21.57 61.51
N ASN A 13 33.56 -20.30 61.20
CA ASN A 13 34.70 -19.82 60.41
C ASN A 13 34.78 -20.47 59.02
N THR A 14 34.44 -19.71 57.98
CA THR A 14 35.16 -19.72 56.68
C THR A 14 34.63 -18.63 55.74
N LEU A 15 35.57 -17.82 55.24
CA LEU A 15 35.50 -16.94 54.08
C LEU A 15 34.84 -17.61 52.85
N GLN A 16 34.53 -16.79 51.81
CA GLN A 16 34.27 -17.11 50.38
C GLN A 16 32.79 -16.88 49.98
N HIS A 17 32.36 -15.99 49.08
CA HIS A 17 32.98 -15.29 47.94
C HIS A 17 32.16 -14.04 47.55
N PRO A 18 32.74 -12.86 47.26
CA PRO A 18 32.03 -11.75 46.62
C PRO A 18 32.04 -11.81 45.07
N VAL A 19 32.22 -13.01 44.49
CA VAL A 19 32.52 -13.16 43.05
C VAL A 19 31.29 -13.56 42.22
N THR A 20 30.20 -14.00 42.85
CA THR A 20 28.99 -14.45 42.14
C THR A 20 28.10 -13.33 41.61
N ILE A 21 28.26 -12.08 42.07
CA ILE A 21 27.45 -10.94 41.61
C ILE A 21 27.96 -10.37 40.27
N TRP A 22 29.23 -10.59 39.93
CA TRP A 22 29.84 -10.05 38.70
C TRP A 22 29.49 -10.84 37.42
N LEU A 23 29.05 -12.10 37.55
CA LEU A 23 28.75 -12.95 36.39
C LEU A 23 27.37 -12.67 35.77
N LEU A 24 26.42 -12.07 36.50
CA LEU A 24 25.10 -11.75 35.95
C LEU A 24 25.12 -10.50 35.04
N ALA A 25 26.06 -9.58 35.27
CA ALA A 25 26.19 -8.36 34.47
C ALA A 25 26.80 -8.61 33.08
N LEU A 26 27.59 -9.69 32.92
CA LEU A 26 28.19 -10.06 31.63
C LEU A 26 27.21 -10.79 30.69
N ALA A 27 26.04 -11.21 31.18
CA ALA A 27 25.03 -11.88 30.35
C ALA A 27 24.11 -10.89 29.59
N ILE A 28 24.04 -9.62 30.02
CA ILE A 28 23.16 -8.62 29.42
C ILE A 28 23.81 -7.94 28.18
N THR A 29 25.13 -8.04 28.01
CA THR A 29 25.85 -7.40 26.90
C THR A 29 25.93 -8.24 25.61
N LEU A 30 25.50 -9.51 25.62
CA LEU A 30 25.63 -10.42 24.47
C LEU A 30 24.39 -10.54 23.59
N LEU A 31 23.31 -9.79 23.87
CA LEU A 31 22.17 -9.64 22.96
C LEU A 31 22.26 -8.36 22.11
N ALA A 32 23.47 -7.93 21.75
CA ALA A 32 23.66 -7.15 20.53
C ALA A 32 23.53 -8.10 19.33
N GLY A 33 22.32 -8.65 19.15
CA GLY A 33 21.95 -9.27 17.90
C GLY A 33 22.14 -8.21 16.82
N ALA A 34 23.07 -8.48 15.90
CA ALA A 34 23.23 -7.73 14.68
C ALA A 34 21.88 -7.69 13.96
N ALA A 35 21.10 -6.65 14.23
CA ALA A 35 20.09 -6.21 13.30
C ALA A 35 20.90 -5.83 12.06
N ASN A 36 20.89 -6.72 11.07
CA ASN A 36 21.32 -6.39 9.71
C ASN A 36 20.41 -5.24 9.26
N ALA A 37 20.81 -4.01 9.57
CA ALA A 37 20.39 -2.87 8.79
C ALA A 37 20.96 -3.15 7.41
N ALA A 38 20.12 -3.74 6.55
CA ALA A 38 20.36 -3.67 5.12
C ALA A 38 20.77 -2.22 4.81
N PRO A 39 21.85 -2.00 4.03
CA PRO A 39 22.30 -0.66 3.74
C PRO A 39 21.08 0.15 3.31
N PRO A 40 20.95 1.43 3.71
CA PRO A 40 19.82 2.24 3.28
C PRO A 40 19.79 2.16 1.76
N ARG A 41 18.85 1.38 1.22
CA ARG A 41 18.57 1.37 -0.21
C ARG A 41 18.19 2.80 -0.46
N THR A 42 19.06 3.53 -1.15
CA THR A 42 18.82 4.92 -1.47
C THR A 42 17.42 4.98 -2.06
N ALA A 43 16.60 5.92 -1.61
CA ALA A 43 15.24 6.13 -2.12
C ALA A 43 15.18 6.35 -3.65
N ALA A 44 16.34 6.36 -4.31
CA ALA A 44 16.54 6.28 -5.76
C ALA A 44 16.16 4.93 -6.41
N ASP A 45 16.13 3.79 -5.68
CA ASP A 45 15.85 2.47 -6.29
C ASP A 45 14.38 2.01 -6.17
N ALA A 46 13.56 2.75 -5.40
CA ALA A 46 12.12 2.56 -5.30
C ALA A 46 11.39 3.65 -6.11
N GLY A 47 11.64 3.67 -7.42
CA GLY A 47 10.98 4.60 -8.33
C GLY A 47 9.55 4.16 -8.62
N TRP A 48 8.57 4.98 -8.23
CA TRP A 48 7.21 4.85 -8.74
C TRP A 48 7.21 5.21 -10.23
N SER A 49 7.08 4.22 -11.12
CA SER A 49 6.92 4.46 -12.56
C SER A 49 5.46 4.28 -12.94
N ALA A 50 4.76 5.39 -13.18
CA ALA A 50 3.41 5.38 -13.71
C ALA A 50 3.45 5.52 -15.23
N HIS A 51 3.62 4.40 -15.94
CA HIS A 51 3.46 4.35 -17.39
C HIS A 51 2.07 3.82 -17.75
N GLU A 52 1.04 4.63 -17.50
CA GLU A 52 -0.32 4.35 -17.98
C GLU A 52 -0.72 5.36 -19.06
N PRO A 53 -1.41 4.90 -20.13
CA PRO A 53 -2.01 5.78 -21.11
C PRO A 53 -3.04 6.70 -20.43
N ASN A 54 -3.17 7.93 -20.95
CA ASN A 54 -4.19 8.85 -20.47
C ASN A 54 -5.57 8.27 -20.80
N ARG A 55 -6.37 8.02 -19.76
CA ARG A 55 -7.73 7.49 -19.88
C ARG A 55 -8.72 8.54 -19.39
N TYR A 56 -9.89 8.59 -20.02
CA TYR A 56 -10.98 9.48 -19.65
C TYR A 56 -12.27 8.68 -19.53
N VAL A 57 -13.02 8.89 -18.46
CA VAL A 57 -14.43 8.50 -18.41
C VAL A 57 -15.19 9.57 -19.18
N VAL A 58 -15.83 9.20 -20.28
CA VAL A 58 -16.69 10.09 -21.05
C VAL A 58 -18.13 9.64 -20.85
N SER A 59 -18.96 10.56 -20.36
CA SER A 59 -20.39 10.38 -20.17
C SER A 59 -21.14 11.28 -21.12
N GLY A 60 -22.18 10.77 -21.77
CA GLY A 60 -22.99 11.52 -22.71
C GLY A 60 -24.47 11.22 -22.56
N VAL A 61 -25.29 12.16 -23.02
CA VAL A 61 -26.73 11.95 -23.18
C VAL A 61 -27.06 12.08 -24.66
N LEU A 62 -27.62 11.02 -25.21
CA LEU A 62 -28.13 10.98 -26.57
C LEU A 62 -29.63 11.26 -26.57
N ARG A 63 -30.11 11.87 -27.65
CA ARG A 63 -31.53 12.08 -27.91
C ARG A 63 -31.86 11.54 -29.30
N LEU A 64 -32.97 10.81 -29.43
CA LEU A 64 -33.43 10.36 -30.73
C LEU A 64 -33.79 11.58 -31.60
N ASN A 65 -33.36 11.59 -32.86
CA ASN A 65 -33.55 12.74 -33.75
C ASN A 65 -35.03 12.94 -34.14
N SER A 66 -35.81 11.85 -34.18
CA SER A 66 -37.24 11.88 -34.53
C SER A 66 -38.18 12.13 -33.34
N ASP A 67 -37.72 11.90 -32.09
CA ASP A 67 -38.52 12.11 -30.89
C ASP A 67 -37.68 12.64 -29.73
N TYR A 68 -37.97 13.88 -29.33
CA TYR A 68 -37.25 14.58 -28.28
C TYR A 68 -37.48 14.01 -26.87
N ASN A 69 -38.48 13.14 -26.69
CA ASN A 69 -38.78 12.48 -25.42
C ASN A 69 -37.96 11.21 -25.20
N ILE A 70 -37.30 10.71 -26.24
CA ILE A 70 -36.47 9.50 -26.16
C ILE A 70 -35.01 9.91 -25.95
N VAL A 71 -34.51 9.63 -24.76
CA VAL A 71 -33.11 9.87 -24.37
C VAL A 71 -32.40 8.57 -24.01
N LYS A 72 -31.08 8.53 -24.26
CA LYS A 72 -30.23 7.38 -23.96
C LYS A 72 -28.91 7.86 -23.35
N PRO A 73 -28.64 7.57 -22.07
CA PRO A 73 -27.32 7.84 -21.49
C PRO A 73 -26.29 6.85 -22.06
N VAL A 74 -25.07 7.34 -22.28
CA VAL A 74 -23.93 6.54 -22.76
C VAL A 74 -22.70 6.87 -21.93
N HIS A 75 -21.87 5.86 -21.68
CA HIS A 75 -20.64 6.01 -20.91
C HIS A 75 -19.54 5.12 -21.50
N ALA A 76 -18.32 5.64 -21.56
CA ALA A 76 -17.15 4.89 -22.02
C ALA A 76 -15.90 5.31 -21.26
N ILE A 77 -14.93 4.40 -21.14
CA ILE A 77 -13.55 4.73 -20.75
C ILE A 77 -12.73 4.73 -22.03
N ILE A 78 -12.13 5.87 -22.36
CA ILE A 78 -11.44 6.09 -23.63
C ILE A 78 -10.00 6.48 -23.36
N GLU A 79 -9.07 5.78 -24.01
CA GLU A 79 -7.67 6.18 -24.07
C GLU A 79 -7.50 7.31 -25.10
N ALA A 80 -7.07 8.48 -24.64
CA ALA A 80 -6.95 9.66 -25.48
C ALA A 80 -5.86 10.60 -24.96
N LYS A 81 -5.34 11.48 -25.81
CA LYS A 81 -4.31 12.45 -25.38
C LYS A 81 -4.93 13.55 -24.52
N SER A 82 -6.14 13.97 -24.85
CA SER A 82 -6.94 14.99 -24.15
C SER A 82 -8.37 14.52 -23.91
N ASP A 83 -9.09 15.26 -23.06
CA ASP A 83 -10.53 15.13 -22.85
C ASP A 83 -11.33 15.43 -24.13
N ALA A 84 -10.92 16.44 -24.89
CA ALA A 84 -11.52 16.77 -26.19
C ALA A 84 -11.38 15.62 -27.19
N ASP A 85 -10.20 15.00 -27.28
CA ASP A 85 -9.99 13.82 -28.13
C ASP A 85 -10.88 12.65 -27.70
N ALA A 86 -11.03 12.42 -26.39
CA ALA A 86 -11.90 11.39 -25.86
C ALA A 86 -13.37 11.61 -26.25
N ILE A 87 -13.85 12.86 -26.19
CA ILE A 87 -15.20 13.22 -26.63
C ILE A 87 -15.39 12.95 -28.11
N VAL A 88 -14.43 13.34 -28.96
CA VAL A 88 -14.50 13.08 -30.42
C VAL A 88 -14.55 11.58 -30.72
N MET A 89 -13.78 10.78 -29.99
CA MET A 89 -13.83 9.32 -30.13
C MET A 89 -15.20 8.75 -29.71
N LEU A 90 -15.78 9.22 -28.61
CA LEU A 90 -17.13 8.84 -28.21
C LEU A 90 -18.15 9.22 -29.29
N MET A 91 -18.05 10.43 -29.86
CA MET A 91 -18.97 10.90 -30.90
C MET A 91 -18.95 9.99 -32.13
N LYS A 92 -17.76 9.60 -32.60
CA LYS A 92 -17.61 8.65 -33.72
C LYS A 92 -18.24 7.29 -33.41
N GLN A 93 -18.06 6.79 -32.18
CA GLN A 93 -18.68 5.55 -31.75
C GLN A 93 -20.21 5.66 -31.72
N VAL A 94 -20.74 6.77 -31.20
CA VAL A 94 -22.18 7.06 -31.15
C VAL A 94 -22.78 7.14 -32.55
N GLU A 95 -22.13 7.84 -33.48
CA GLU A 95 -22.58 7.94 -34.87
C GLU A 95 -22.65 6.56 -35.55
N HIS A 96 -21.75 5.63 -35.17
CA HIS A 96 -21.74 4.27 -35.68
C HIS A 96 -22.83 3.39 -35.06
N ASP A 97 -22.94 3.39 -33.73
CA ASP A 97 -23.82 2.47 -32.99
C ASP A 97 -25.28 2.95 -32.95
N TRP A 98 -25.49 4.27 -32.98
CA TRP A 98 -26.79 4.92 -32.84
C TRP A 98 -26.94 6.07 -33.84
N PRO A 99 -26.98 5.78 -35.16
CA PRO A 99 -27.01 6.81 -36.20
C PRO A 99 -28.24 7.74 -36.15
N ASP A 100 -29.36 7.25 -35.60
CA ASP A 100 -30.59 8.04 -35.45
C ASP A 100 -30.59 8.95 -34.20
N TYR A 101 -29.53 8.90 -33.39
CA TYR A 101 -29.41 9.67 -32.15
C TYR A 101 -28.39 10.81 -32.30
N GLY A 102 -28.70 11.97 -31.71
CA GLY A 102 -27.78 13.09 -31.56
C GLY A 102 -27.25 13.21 -30.12
N LEU A 103 -25.97 13.53 -29.96
CA LEU A 103 -25.37 13.85 -28.66
C LEU A 103 -25.80 15.26 -28.22
N ILE A 104 -26.48 15.38 -27.09
CA ILE A 104 -27.00 16.67 -26.58
C ILE A 104 -26.24 17.20 -25.37
N SER A 105 -25.48 16.35 -24.67
CA SER A 105 -24.62 16.74 -23.56
C SER A 105 -23.50 15.73 -23.40
N THR A 106 -22.32 16.19 -22.99
CA THR A 106 -21.15 15.34 -22.75
C THR A 106 -20.28 15.90 -21.63
N LEU A 107 -19.64 15.01 -20.89
CA LEU A 107 -18.67 15.30 -19.86
C LEU A 107 -17.54 14.28 -19.95
N ALA A 108 -16.31 14.75 -20.05
CA ALA A 108 -15.12 13.93 -19.95
C ALA A 108 -14.40 14.22 -18.63
N THR A 109 -13.94 13.18 -17.94
CA THR A 109 -13.19 13.29 -16.69
C THR A 109 -11.95 12.40 -16.75
N PRO A 110 -10.75 12.91 -16.42
CA PRO A 110 -9.53 12.10 -16.45
C PRO A 110 -9.60 11.00 -15.38
N VAL A 111 -9.22 9.79 -15.77
CA VAL A 111 -9.00 8.67 -14.85
C VAL A 111 -7.64 8.89 -14.17
N PRO A 112 -7.59 8.90 -12.82
CA PRO A 112 -6.32 9.02 -12.11
C PRO A 112 -5.36 7.90 -12.50
N LYS A 113 -4.11 8.27 -12.78
CA LYS A 113 -3.05 7.28 -13.01
C LYS A 113 -2.72 6.61 -11.68
N VAL A 114 -2.75 5.28 -11.67
CA VAL A 114 -2.28 4.49 -10.53
C VAL A 114 -0.82 4.12 -10.80
N ALA A 115 0.08 4.52 -9.89
CA ALA A 115 1.47 4.09 -9.96
C ALA A 115 1.58 2.66 -9.45
N THR A 116 2.20 1.78 -10.23
CA THR A 116 2.58 0.45 -9.77
C THR A 116 3.97 0.49 -9.14
N CYS A 117 4.12 -0.17 -7.99
CA CYS A 117 5.41 -0.30 -7.33
C CYS A 117 6.30 -1.22 -8.16
N LEU A 118 7.38 -0.69 -8.72
CA LEU A 118 8.44 -1.52 -9.29
C LEU A 118 9.24 -2.12 -8.12
N SER A 119 8.87 -3.33 -7.71
CA SER A 119 9.72 -4.10 -6.79
C SER A 119 10.89 -4.66 -7.59
N ASN A 120 12.04 -3.99 -7.52
CA ASN A 120 13.31 -4.56 -7.96
C ASN A 120 13.69 -5.67 -6.95
N LEU A 121 13.25 -6.90 -7.24
CA LEU A 121 13.72 -8.13 -6.61
C LEU A 121 15.20 -8.35 -6.94
#